data_AF-A9GB94-F1
#
_entry.id   AF-A9GB94-F1
#
_cell.length_a   1.000
_cell.length_b   1.000
_cell.length_c   1.000
_cell.angle_alpha   90.00
_cell.angle_beta   90.00
_cell.angle_gamma   90.00
#
_symmetry.space_group_name_H-M   'P 1'
#
loop_
_entity.id
_entity.type
_entity.pdbx_description
1 polymer ?
#
loop_
_entity_poly.entity_id
_entity_poly.type
_entity_poly.pdbx_seq_one_letter_code
_entity_poly.pdbx_strand_id
1 'polypeptide(L)'
;MQIAASAVAMWAGACLVIGGCTAIVGVDKPYHLADGAGGGGAETCTPEEVRCAQNRPQTCDEGGAWQDEPECPAEAPLCDDGRCTVPRSCAKMDAICGPRGDERCCESLVVPGGTFDRGSAEPRLVTVSDFRLDRFEVTVGRFRAFLSEYPASWPAVGAGAHPKIPDSGWRAAWDANLPVDRAALSASLHCEDPYFSWTDEAGEHELLPAACVSWYVAFAFCAWDGGRLPTSAERRYAAAGGDEQRAYPWSSPESAPEPDESYAVYGCGLDGSCEIADLQPGGSRSPRGDGRWDTRIWGETCGSGCWIRSRRTTRSRAMTAPSSPPTRTT
;
A
#
# COMPACT_ATOMS: atom_id res chain seq x y z
N MET A 1 -9.99 -37.01 8.56
CA MET A 1 -11.29 -36.85 9.24
C MET A 1 -11.39 -35.38 9.64
N GLN A 2 -12.42 -34.69 9.16
CA GLN A 2 -12.62 -33.24 9.10
C GLN A 2 -11.94 -32.42 10.22
N ILE A 3 -10.93 -31.62 9.87
CA ILE A 3 -10.57 -30.41 10.62
C ILE A 3 -11.58 -29.36 10.17
N ALA A 4 -12.47 -29.01 11.09
CA ALA A 4 -13.77 -28.45 10.80
C ALA A 4 -13.71 -27.02 10.25
N ALA A 5 -14.56 -26.80 9.25
CA ALA A 5 -15.00 -25.56 8.63
C ALA A 5 -15.61 -24.51 9.60
N SER A 6 -15.24 -24.50 10.87
CA SER A 6 -15.93 -23.77 11.94
C SER A 6 -15.28 -22.44 12.32
N ALA A 7 -14.05 -22.15 11.90
CA ALA A 7 -13.39 -20.86 12.21
C ALA A 7 -13.85 -19.71 11.29
N VAL A 8 -14.36 -20.03 10.09
CA VAL A 8 -14.84 -19.05 9.11
C VAL A 8 -16.28 -18.58 9.43
N ALA A 9 -17.05 -19.37 10.17
CA ALA A 9 -18.47 -19.12 10.42
C ALA A 9 -18.77 -18.20 11.63
N MET A 10 -17.78 -17.90 12.48
CA MET A 10 -17.98 -17.03 13.66
C MET A 10 -17.76 -15.53 13.42
N TRP A 11 -17.39 -15.13 12.19
CA TRP A 11 -17.12 -13.73 11.83
C TRP A 11 -18.30 -13.00 11.16
N ALA A 12 -19.49 -13.60 11.16
CA ALA A 12 -20.73 -12.98 10.67
C ALA A 12 -21.66 -12.49 11.81
N GLY A 13 -21.23 -12.57 13.07
CA GLY A 13 -22.12 -12.48 14.24
C GLY A 13 -22.14 -11.18 15.05
N ALA A 14 -21.29 -10.18 14.80
CA ALA A 14 -21.21 -9.00 15.66
C ALA A 14 -20.99 -7.66 14.92
N CYS A 15 -21.53 -7.51 13.72
CA CYS A 15 -21.67 -6.23 13.02
C CYS A 15 -23.12 -5.99 12.57
N LEU A 16 -24.08 -6.39 13.41
CA LEU A 16 -25.49 -6.05 13.24
C LEU A 16 -25.87 -5.07 14.35
N VAL A 17 -26.35 -3.91 13.90
CA VAL A 17 -26.97 -2.82 14.68
C VAL A 17 -25.99 -1.79 15.24
N ILE A 18 -25.42 -0.97 14.35
CA ILE A 18 -25.48 0.51 14.29
C ILE A 18 -24.45 0.93 13.23
N GLY A 19 -24.90 1.57 12.16
CA GLY A 19 -24.00 2.09 11.12
C GLY A 19 -23.07 3.13 11.73
N GLY A 20 -21.77 2.89 11.65
CA GLY A 20 -20.77 3.71 12.32
C GLY A 20 -19.36 3.20 12.09
N CYS A 21 -18.87 3.38 10.87
CA CYS A 21 -17.48 3.59 10.50
C CYS A 21 -17.57 4.24 9.11
N THR A 22 -17.24 5.52 9.01
CA THR A 22 -17.42 6.35 7.81
C THR A 22 -16.77 5.68 6.60
N ALA A 23 -17.62 5.17 5.72
CA ALA A 23 -17.21 4.40 4.55
C ALA A 23 -16.41 5.26 3.56
N ILE A 24 -15.12 4.98 3.34
CA ILE A 24 -14.60 5.00 1.98
C ILE A 24 -15.42 4.03 1.14
N VAL A 25 -16.32 4.58 0.35
CA VAL A 25 -16.98 3.84 -0.72
C VAL A 25 -15.91 3.49 -1.77
N GLY A 26 -15.43 2.24 -1.78
CA GLY A 26 -14.79 1.65 -2.95
C GLY A 26 -13.38 1.09 -2.79
N VAL A 27 -12.75 1.08 -1.60
CA VAL A 27 -11.49 0.32 -1.38
C VAL A 27 -11.71 -1.21 -1.47
N ASP A 28 -12.96 -1.62 -1.33
CA ASP A 28 -13.45 -2.99 -1.55
C ASP A 28 -14.05 -3.22 -2.92
N LYS A 29 -13.95 -2.26 -3.85
CA LYS A 29 -14.15 -2.63 -5.26
C LYS A 29 -13.05 -3.66 -5.56
N PRO A 30 -13.39 -4.87 -6.02
CA PRO A 30 -12.39 -5.83 -6.46
C PRO A 30 -11.71 -5.23 -7.68
N TYR A 31 -10.68 -4.43 -7.44
CA TYR A 31 -9.88 -3.83 -8.49
C TYR A 31 -8.91 -4.90 -8.96
N HIS A 32 -9.42 -5.69 -9.89
CA HIS A 32 -8.79 -6.80 -10.59
C HIS A 32 -8.40 -8.00 -9.72
N LEU A 33 -9.04 -9.12 -10.03
CA LEU A 33 -8.58 -10.47 -9.69
C LEU A 33 -7.87 -10.99 -10.95
N ALA A 34 -6.54 -10.87 -11.02
CA ALA A 34 -5.83 -11.47 -12.14
C ALA A 34 -4.37 -11.82 -11.81
N ASP A 35 -4.11 -13.12 -11.86
CA ASP A 35 -2.80 -13.71 -12.07
C ASP A 35 -2.29 -13.36 -13.47
N GLY A 36 -1.00 -13.02 -13.58
CA GLY A 36 -0.40 -12.66 -14.86
C GLY A 36 1.12 -12.65 -14.82
N ALA A 37 1.72 -13.72 -15.33
CA ALA A 37 3.13 -13.77 -15.71
C ALA A 37 3.34 -12.88 -16.94
N GLY A 38 4.12 -11.80 -16.79
CA GLY A 38 4.51 -10.92 -17.89
C GLY A 38 6.02 -10.97 -18.07
N GLY A 39 6.45 -11.62 -19.16
CA GLY A 39 7.82 -11.65 -19.64
C GLY A 39 8.17 -10.34 -20.36
N GLY A 40 9.33 -9.78 -20.05
CA GLY A 40 9.89 -8.63 -20.75
C GLY A 40 10.71 -9.11 -21.95
N GLY A 41 10.29 -8.70 -23.16
CA GLY A 41 11.17 -8.71 -24.32
C GLY A 41 12.14 -7.53 -24.23
N ALA A 42 13.35 -7.70 -24.74
CA ALA A 42 14.33 -6.61 -24.83
C ALA A 42 13.89 -5.62 -25.92
N GLU A 43 13.42 -4.44 -25.52
CA GLU A 43 13.14 -3.31 -26.40
C GLU A 43 14.45 -2.53 -26.65
N THR A 44 14.77 -2.23 -27.91
CA THR A 44 15.90 -1.39 -28.32
C THR A 44 15.65 0.08 -27.98
N CYS A 45 16.69 0.86 -27.69
CA CYS A 45 16.61 2.27 -27.29
C CYS A 45 17.53 3.20 -28.06
N THR A 46 17.31 4.52 -27.92
CA THR A 46 18.19 5.55 -28.47
C THR A 46 19.31 5.90 -27.48
N PRO A 47 20.58 6.04 -27.90
CA PRO A 47 21.67 6.37 -26.97
C PRO A 47 21.37 7.61 -26.13
N GLU A 48 21.77 7.59 -24.85
CA GLU A 48 21.49 8.62 -23.83
C GLU A 48 20.02 8.74 -23.40
N GLU A 49 19.10 7.99 -24.01
CA GLU A 49 17.74 7.89 -23.50
C GLU A 49 17.74 7.32 -22.09
N VAL A 50 16.90 7.87 -21.22
CA VAL A 50 16.75 7.41 -19.84
C VAL A 50 15.34 6.88 -19.62
N ARG A 51 15.21 5.89 -18.76
CA ARG A 51 13.91 5.40 -18.32
C ARG A 51 13.97 4.80 -16.93
N CYS A 52 12.81 4.49 -16.38
CA CYS A 52 12.71 3.66 -15.19
C CYS A 52 12.33 2.23 -15.55
N ALA A 53 13.24 1.29 -15.27
CA ALA A 53 12.86 -0.10 -15.10
C ALA A 53 12.48 -0.32 -13.64
N GLN A 54 11.19 -0.14 -13.33
CA GLN A 54 10.68 -0.28 -11.97
C GLN A 54 11.28 0.80 -11.03
N ASN A 55 11.99 0.42 -9.96
CA ASN A 55 12.66 1.36 -9.06
C ASN A 55 14.15 1.57 -9.39
N ARG A 56 14.51 1.34 -10.65
CA ARG A 56 15.88 1.41 -11.14
C ARG A 56 15.96 2.32 -12.36
N PRO A 57 16.79 3.38 -12.31
CA PRO A 57 17.13 4.13 -13.49
C PRO A 57 17.84 3.24 -14.51
N GLN A 58 17.54 3.44 -15.77
CA GLN A 58 18.29 2.86 -16.88
C GLN A 58 18.68 3.96 -17.84
N THR A 59 19.90 3.85 -18.36
CA THR A 59 20.42 4.72 -19.42
C THR A 59 20.77 3.85 -20.61
N CYS A 60 20.40 4.29 -21.81
CA CYS A 60 20.70 3.59 -23.04
C CYS A 60 22.15 3.85 -23.46
N ASP A 61 22.90 2.79 -23.74
CA ASP A 61 24.27 2.90 -24.24
C ASP A 61 24.33 3.20 -25.75
N GLU A 62 25.56 3.45 -26.24
CA GLU A 62 25.82 3.69 -27.66
C GLU A 62 25.43 2.50 -28.57
N GLY A 63 25.32 1.29 -28.01
CA GLY A 63 24.91 0.07 -28.69
C GLY A 63 23.40 -0.11 -28.80
N GLY A 64 22.60 0.83 -28.26
CA GLY A 64 21.14 0.74 -28.23
C GLY A 64 20.61 -0.26 -27.21
N ALA A 65 21.41 -0.58 -26.18
CA ALA A 65 21.04 -1.47 -25.09
C ALA A 65 20.86 -0.70 -23.78
N TRP A 66 19.81 -1.06 -23.04
CA TRP A 66 19.55 -0.50 -21.72
C TRP A 66 20.54 -1.00 -20.69
N GLN A 67 21.19 -0.06 -19.98
CA GLN A 67 22.09 -0.35 -18.88
C GLN A 67 21.41 -0.02 -17.55
N ASP A 68 21.47 -0.98 -16.63
CA ASP A 68 20.96 -0.85 -15.27
C ASP A 68 21.88 0.02 -14.40
N GLU A 69 21.34 1.09 -13.85
CA GLU A 69 22.00 1.85 -12.78
C GLU A 69 21.69 1.24 -11.40
N PRO A 70 22.35 1.68 -10.30
CA PRO A 70 21.96 1.26 -8.96
C PRO A 70 20.47 1.51 -8.67
N GLU A 71 19.86 0.66 -7.83
CA GLU A 71 18.48 0.90 -7.39
C GLU A 71 18.40 2.19 -6.61
N CYS A 72 17.24 2.84 -6.69
CA CYS A 72 17.03 4.08 -5.98
C CYS A 72 17.17 3.90 -4.45
N PRO A 73 17.97 4.76 -3.79
CA PRO A 73 18.28 4.62 -2.37
C PRO A 73 17.10 5.04 -1.50
N ALA A 74 17.17 4.77 -0.20
CA ALA A 74 16.08 5.06 0.73
C ALA A 74 15.72 6.55 0.81
N GLU A 75 16.71 7.43 0.60
CA GLU A 75 16.52 8.89 0.62
C GLU A 75 15.76 9.42 -0.59
N ALA A 76 15.79 8.69 -1.71
CA ALA A 76 15.10 9.04 -2.96
C ALA A 76 14.49 7.78 -3.59
N PRO A 77 13.50 7.14 -2.94
CA PRO A 77 13.12 5.74 -3.17
C PRO A 77 12.18 5.55 -4.37
N LEU A 78 12.03 6.55 -5.24
CA LEU A 78 11.18 6.51 -6.42
C LEU A 78 12.02 6.74 -7.67
N CYS A 79 12.06 5.79 -8.59
CA CYS A 79 12.49 6.08 -9.94
C CYS A 79 11.36 6.79 -10.70
N ASP A 80 11.60 8.03 -11.11
CA ASP A 80 10.74 8.81 -11.99
C ASP A 80 11.58 9.38 -13.13
N ASP A 81 11.13 9.19 -14.37
CA ASP A 81 11.81 9.67 -15.60
C ASP A 81 13.33 9.36 -15.65
N GLY A 82 13.70 8.13 -15.29
CA GLY A 82 15.09 7.67 -15.26
C GLY A 82 15.94 8.29 -14.14
N ARG A 83 15.33 8.79 -13.06
CA ARG A 83 16.05 9.41 -11.94
C ARG A 83 15.46 9.00 -10.60
N CYS A 84 16.31 8.91 -9.59
CA CYS A 84 15.86 8.69 -8.23
C CYS A 84 15.36 9.99 -7.61
N THR A 85 14.14 9.97 -7.12
CA THR A 85 13.40 11.10 -6.59
C THR A 85 12.74 10.76 -5.26
N VAL A 86 12.38 11.79 -4.51
CA VAL A 86 11.53 11.66 -3.32
C VAL A 86 10.08 11.76 -3.76
N PRO A 87 9.16 10.93 -3.22
CA PRO A 87 7.73 11.15 -3.41
C PRO A 87 7.33 12.58 -3.12
N ARG A 88 6.48 13.15 -3.98
CA ARG A 88 6.07 14.56 -3.92
C ARG A 88 5.50 14.94 -2.56
N SER A 89 4.72 14.05 -1.95
CA SER A 89 4.13 14.25 -0.62
C SER A 89 5.15 14.37 0.52
N CYS A 90 6.38 13.88 0.33
CA CYS A 90 7.45 13.96 1.31
C CYS A 90 8.62 14.86 0.90
N ALA A 91 8.55 15.53 -0.26
CA ALA A 91 9.63 16.37 -0.76
C ALA A 91 10.02 17.51 0.22
N LYS A 92 9.08 17.94 1.06
CA LYS A 92 9.27 18.98 2.10
C LYS A 92 8.96 18.47 3.52
N MET A 93 9.02 17.15 3.74
CA MET A 93 8.68 16.53 5.01
C MET A 93 9.92 15.91 5.66
N ASP A 94 10.14 16.25 6.92
CA ASP A 94 11.21 15.67 7.73
C ASP A 94 10.95 14.19 8.06
N ALA A 95 12.00 13.50 8.52
CA ALA A 95 11.87 12.13 9.03
C ALA A 95 11.31 12.18 10.45
N ILE A 96 9.98 12.21 10.57
CA ILE A 96 9.25 12.38 11.84
C ILE A 96 8.23 11.26 12.12
N CYS A 97 8.14 10.27 11.23
CA CYS A 97 7.27 9.12 11.42
C CYS A 97 7.94 8.01 12.25
N GLY A 98 7.15 7.00 12.63
CA GLY A 98 7.63 5.87 13.42
C GLY A 98 7.62 6.15 14.93
N PRO A 99 7.75 5.10 15.76
CA PRO A 99 7.64 5.21 17.22
C PRO A 99 8.73 6.08 17.86
N ARG A 100 9.85 6.31 17.15
CA ARG A 100 10.97 7.16 17.62
C ARG A 100 10.99 8.54 16.95
N GLY A 101 10.09 8.81 16.01
CA GLY A 101 10.02 10.09 15.29
C GLY A 101 11.24 10.40 14.43
N ASP A 102 11.85 9.37 13.83
CA ASP A 102 13.08 9.48 13.04
C ASP A 102 12.99 8.72 11.69
N GLU A 103 11.80 8.24 11.31
CA GLU A 103 11.56 7.53 10.06
C GLU A 103 10.90 8.44 9.03
N ARG A 104 11.17 8.18 7.74
CA ARG A 104 10.50 8.90 6.65
C ARG A 104 9.04 8.46 6.54
N CYS A 105 8.12 9.42 6.51
CA CYS A 105 6.68 9.12 6.35
C CYS A 105 6.33 8.50 4.98
N CYS A 106 7.24 8.59 4.01
CA CYS A 106 7.14 7.94 2.70
C CYS A 106 7.99 6.65 2.57
N GLU A 107 8.52 6.14 3.69
CA GLU A 107 9.25 4.87 3.74
C GLU A 107 8.38 3.78 3.09
N SER A 108 8.98 2.97 2.21
CA SER A 108 8.24 2.00 1.41
C SER A 108 9.05 0.73 1.22
N LEU A 109 8.56 -0.30 1.87
CA LEU A 109 9.26 -1.56 2.09
C LEU A 109 8.95 -2.52 0.96
N VAL A 110 9.95 -3.34 0.63
CA VAL A 110 9.79 -4.43 -0.33
C VAL A 110 8.96 -5.53 0.32
N VAL A 111 7.86 -5.89 -0.32
CA VAL A 111 7.12 -7.12 -0.08
C VAL A 111 7.53 -8.13 -1.15
N PRO A 112 8.31 -9.18 -0.80
CA PRO A 112 8.60 -10.27 -1.70
C PRO A 112 7.31 -10.97 -2.12
N GLY A 113 7.11 -11.10 -3.42
CA GLY A 113 5.96 -11.77 -4.01
C GLY A 113 5.99 -13.27 -3.76
N GLY A 114 4.84 -13.89 -3.98
CA GLY A 114 4.61 -15.28 -3.64
C GLY A 114 3.17 -15.67 -3.89
N THR A 115 2.89 -16.94 -3.64
CA THR A 115 1.53 -17.49 -3.74
C THR A 115 0.93 -17.62 -2.35
N PHE A 116 -0.32 -17.21 -2.19
CA PHE A 116 -1.04 -17.36 -0.92
C PHE A 116 -2.49 -17.78 -1.15
N ASP A 117 -3.08 -18.34 -0.10
CA ASP A 117 -4.48 -18.75 -0.07
C ASP A 117 -5.35 -17.57 0.38
N ARG A 118 -6.40 -17.26 -0.38
CA ARG A 118 -7.37 -16.19 -0.12
C ARG A 118 -8.67 -16.71 0.48
N GLY A 119 -8.67 -17.95 0.96
CA GLY A 119 -9.80 -18.60 1.58
C GLY A 119 -10.89 -19.00 0.59
N SER A 120 -12.04 -18.34 0.68
CA SER A 120 -13.21 -18.64 -0.17
C SER A 120 -13.28 -17.80 -1.45
N ALA A 121 -12.35 -16.85 -1.65
CA ALA A 121 -12.33 -16.02 -2.85
C ALA A 121 -11.74 -16.78 -4.04
N GLU A 122 -12.38 -16.73 -5.21
CA GLU A 122 -11.85 -17.33 -6.44
C GLU A 122 -10.97 -16.34 -7.24
N PRO A 123 -9.85 -16.78 -7.85
CA PRO A 123 -9.18 -18.06 -7.59
C PRO A 123 -8.64 -18.11 -6.16
N ARG A 124 -8.77 -19.28 -5.50
CA ARG A 124 -8.37 -19.47 -4.10
C ARG A 124 -6.90 -19.17 -3.85
N LEU A 125 -6.03 -19.72 -4.69
CA LEU A 125 -4.60 -19.40 -4.69
C LEU A 125 -4.37 -18.26 -5.66
N VAL A 126 -3.63 -17.23 -5.21
CA VAL A 126 -3.20 -16.12 -6.06
C VAL A 126 -1.72 -15.90 -5.90
N THR A 127 -1.05 -15.62 -7.02
CA THR A 127 0.36 -15.24 -7.03
C THR A 127 0.48 -13.74 -7.21
N VAL A 128 1.06 -13.05 -6.23
CA VAL A 128 1.45 -11.64 -6.36
C VAL A 128 2.92 -11.56 -6.74
N SER A 129 3.26 -10.60 -7.58
CA SER A 129 4.67 -10.28 -7.83
C SER A 129 5.24 -9.54 -6.65
N ASP A 130 6.56 -9.38 -6.61
CA ASP A 130 7.13 -8.44 -5.65
C ASP A 130 6.50 -7.05 -5.88
N PHE A 131 6.20 -6.36 -4.77
CA PHE A 131 5.77 -4.96 -4.79
C PHE A 131 6.41 -4.21 -3.62
N ARG A 132 6.37 -2.87 -3.63
CA ARG A 132 6.62 -2.06 -2.43
C ARG A 132 5.31 -1.65 -1.82
N LEU A 133 5.30 -1.49 -0.52
CA LEU A 133 4.19 -0.92 0.21
C LEU A 133 4.73 0.14 1.15
N ASP A 134 4.10 1.31 1.19
CA ASP A 134 4.41 2.30 2.21
C ASP A 134 4.34 1.64 3.60
N ARG A 135 5.23 2.04 4.50
CA ARG A 135 5.32 1.51 5.87
C ARG A 135 4.24 2.10 6.78
N PHE A 136 3.81 3.31 6.44
CA PHE A 136 2.81 4.11 7.15
C PHE A 136 1.62 4.34 6.24
N GLU A 137 0.42 4.45 6.82
CA GLU A 137 -0.72 5.06 6.17
C GLU A 137 -0.35 6.46 5.65
N VAL A 138 -1.06 6.92 4.62
CA VAL A 138 -0.89 8.30 4.16
C VAL A 138 -1.33 9.24 5.29
N THR A 139 -0.41 10.05 5.81
CA THR A 139 -0.70 10.97 6.89
C THR A 139 -1.41 12.23 6.40
N VAL A 140 -2.06 12.96 7.30
CA VAL A 140 -2.65 14.28 7.04
C VAL A 140 -1.64 15.22 6.37
N GLY A 141 -0.38 15.25 6.86
CA GLY A 141 0.62 16.14 6.27
C GLY A 141 1.08 15.75 4.88
N ARG A 142 1.17 14.45 4.59
CA ARG A 142 1.40 13.97 3.21
C ARG A 142 0.24 14.37 2.31
N PHE A 143 -1.00 14.22 2.79
CA PHE A 143 -2.19 14.58 2.04
C PHE A 143 -2.33 16.10 1.85
N ARG A 144 -1.89 16.91 2.81
CA ARG A 144 -1.86 18.37 2.70
C ARG A 144 -0.96 18.85 1.57
N ALA A 145 0.16 18.17 1.31
CA ALA A 145 0.99 18.45 0.13
C ALA A 145 0.22 18.24 -1.18
N PHE A 146 -0.57 17.16 -1.28
CA PHE A 146 -1.44 16.91 -2.44
C PHE A 146 -2.54 17.95 -2.60
N LEU A 147 -3.21 18.32 -1.51
CA LEU A 147 -4.22 19.39 -1.50
C LEU A 147 -3.60 20.73 -1.94
N SER A 148 -2.32 20.95 -1.63
CA SER A 148 -1.64 22.21 -1.94
C SER A 148 -1.50 22.48 -3.44
N GLU A 149 -1.43 21.41 -4.24
CA GLU A 149 -1.31 21.45 -5.70
C GLU A 149 -2.66 21.27 -6.41
N TYR A 150 -3.76 21.12 -5.68
CA TYR A 150 -5.07 20.85 -6.26
C TYR A 150 -5.65 22.08 -6.99
N PRO A 151 -6.23 21.95 -8.20
CA PRO A 151 -6.48 20.72 -8.96
C PRO A 151 -5.37 20.32 -9.95
N ALA A 152 -4.22 21.01 -9.99
CA ALA A 152 -3.10 20.64 -10.87
C ALA A 152 -2.51 19.25 -10.55
N SER A 153 -2.80 18.71 -9.37
CA SER A 153 -2.48 17.34 -8.95
C SER A 153 -3.43 16.26 -9.49
N TRP A 154 -4.38 16.59 -10.37
CA TRP A 154 -5.23 15.60 -11.02
C TRP A 154 -4.39 14.61 -11.86
N PRO A 155 -4.67 13.30 -11.81
CA PRO A 155 -3.87 12.33 -12.54
C PRO A 155 -4.13 12.40 -14.05
N ALA A 156 -3.07 12.23 -14.84
CA ALA A 156 -3.23 11.94 -16.26
C ALA A 156 -3.86 10.55 -16.48
N VAL A 157 -4.53 10.34 -17.61
CA VAL A 157 -5.05 9.02 -18.00
C VAL A 157 -3.92 8.00 -18.00
N GLY A 158 -4.14 6.84 -17.40
CA GLY A 158 -3.14 5.77 -17.25
C GLY A 158 -2.21 5.93 -16.04
N ALA A 159 -2.19 7.08 -15.36
CA ALA A 159 -1.37 7.26 -14.16
C ALA A 159 -1.79 6.29 -13.05
N GLY A 160 -0.83 5.85 -12.21
CA GLY A 160 -1.09 4.88 -11.15
C GLY A 160 -1.44 3.46 -11.62
N ALA A 161 -1.16 3.11 -12.87
CA ALA A 161 -1.41 1.77 -13.39
C ALA A 161 -0.57 0.70 -12.68
N HIS A 162 -1.19 -0.46 -12.44
CA HIS A 162 -0.50 -1.66 -12.05
C HIS A 162 0.25 -2.26 -13.25
N PRO A 163 1.55 -2.57 -13.13
CA PRO A 163 2.41 -2.91 -14.27
C PRO A 163 2.08 -4.25 -14.95
N LYS A 164 1.29 -5.10 -14.30
CA LYS A 164 0.85 -6.40 -14.85
C LYS A 164 -0.65 -6.51 -15.08
N ILE A 165 -1.40 -5.44 -14.82
CA ILE A 165 -2.85 -5.45 -15.00
C ILE A 165 -3.17 -4.37 -16.05
N PRO A 166 -3.53 -4.77 -17.27
CA PRO A 166 -3.93 -3.83 -18.31
C PRO A 166 -5.08 -2.92 -17.86
N ASP A 167 -5.08 -1.68 -18.36
CA ASP A 167 -6.13 -0.68 -18.13
C ASP A 167 -6.41 -0.37 -16.66
N SER A 168 -5.41 -0.60 -15.79
CA SER A 168 -5.53 -0.40 -14.34
C SER A 168 -5.12 1.00 -13.87
N GLY A 169 -4.76 1.90 -14.79
CA GLY A 169 -4.46 3.30 -14.47
C GLY A 169 -5.70 4.19 -14.37
N TRP A 170 -5.48 5.46 -14.07
CA TRP A 170 -6.54 6.47 -14.00
C TRP A 170 -7.34 6.54 -15.31
N ARG A 171 -8.65 6.74 -15.20
CA ARG A 171 -9.56 6.84 -16.35
C ARG A 171 -10.18 8.23 -16.38
N ALA A 172 -10.20 8.89 -17.54
CA ALA A 172 -10.78 10.23 -17.68
C ALA A 172 -12.24 10.33 -17.18
N ALA A 173 -13.02 9.25 -17.31
CA ALA A 173 -14.40 9.22 -16.78
C ALA A 173 -14.48 9.34 -15.25
N TRP A 174 -13.37 9.14 -14.53
CA TRP A 174 -13.30 9.28 -13.08
C TRP A 174 -13.12 10.73 -12.62
N ASP A 175 -12.73 11.65 -13.49
CA ASP A 175 -12.58 13.08 -13.18
C ASP A 175 -13.87 13.67 -12.59
N ALA A 176 -15.04 13.20 -13.05
CA ALA A 176 -16.35 13.59 -12.52
C ALA A 176 -16.61 13.17 -11.06
N ASN A 177 -15.76 12.31 -10.47
CA ASN A 177 -15.84 11.88 -9.07
C ASN A 177 -14.83 12.60 -8.18
N LEU A 178 -13.99 13.46 -8.75
CA LEU A 178 -13.07 14.29 -7.98
C LEU A 178 -13.76 15.61 -7.58
N PRO A 179 -13.47 16.14 -6.37
CA PRO A 179 -13.91 17.48 -6.01
C PRO A 179 -13.47 18.53 -7.05
N VAL A 180 -14.31 19.51 -7.33
CA VAL A 180 -14.06 20.45 -8.44
C VAL A 180 -12.83 21.34 -8.23
N ASP A 181 -12.48 21.61 -6.97
CA ASP A 181 -11.38 22.48 -6.60
C ASP A 181 -10.85 22.15 -5.19
N ARG A 182 -9.85 22.92 -4.76
CA ARG A 182 -9.19 22.75 -3.46
C ARG A 182 -10.15 22.95 -2.29
N ALA A 183 -11.08 23.90 -2.38
CA ALA A 183 -12.03 24.19 -1.31
C ALA A 183 -13.03 23.03 -1.15
N ALA A 184 -13.54 22.50 -2.25
CA ALA A 184 -14.41 21.32 -2.27
C ALA A 184 -13.69 20.08 -1.72
N LEU A 185 -12.41 19.88 -2.08
CA LEU A 185 -11.63 18.77 -1.52
C LEU A 185 -11.42 18.95 -0.02
N SER A 186 -10.99 20.13 0.46
CA SER A 186 -10.82 20.39 1.90
C SER A 186 -12.11 20.14 2.67
N ALA A 187 -13.24 20.65 2.17
CA ALA A 187 -14.55 20.44 2.79
C ALA A 187 -14.94 18.96 2.87
N SER A 188 -14.58 18.15 1.87
CA SER A 188 -14.89 16.71 1.87
C SER A 188 -14.11 15.88 2.91
N LEU A 189 -13.01 16.42 3.44
CA LEU A 189 -12.18 15.76 4.46
C LEU A 189 -12.73 15.94 5.88
N HIS A 190 -13.66 16.87 6.08
CA HIS A 190 -14.41 17.05 7.32
C HIS A 190 -15.64 16.13 7.30
N CYS A 191 -15.45 14.84 7.63
CA CYS A 191 -16.58 13.93 7.84
C CYS A 191 -17.13 14.00 9.28
N GLU A 192 -18.03 13.10 9.67
CA GLU A 192 -18.71 13.18 10.96
C GLU A 192 -17.75 13.04 12.15
N ASP A 193 -17.87 13.95 13.12
CA ASP A 193 -17.24 13.89 14.43
C ASP A 193 -17.58 12.56 15.12
N PRO A 194 -16.64 11.87 15.78
CA PRO A 194 -15.25 12.25 16.09
C PRO A 194 -14.19 11.75 15.09
N TYR A 195 -14.59 11.29 13.90
CA TYR A 195 -13.77 10.40 13.07
C TYR A 195 -12.91 11.08 12.00
N PHE A 196 -12.63 12.37 12.12
CA PHE A 196 -11.82 13.10 11.13
C PHE A 196 -10.48 13.55 11.74
N SER A 197 -9.39 13.14 11.10
CA SER A 197 -8.04 13.60 11.44
C SER A 197 -7.67 14.92 10.77
N TRP A 198 -8.40 15.33 9.74
CA TRP A 198 -8.08 16.51 8.96
C TRP A 198 -8.32 17.81 9.74
N THR A 199 -7.37 18.75 9.61
CA THR A 199 -7.50 20.13 10.06
C THR A 199 -7.22 21.07 8.89
N ASP A 200 -7.92 22.20 8.79
CA ASP A 200 -7.69 23.14 7.67
C ASP A 200 -6.29 23.75 7.73
N GLU A 201 -5.80 24.02 8.94
CA GLU A 201 -4.43 24.48 9.19
C GLU A 201 -3.53 23.31 9.62
N ALA A 202 -2.25 23.39 9.24
CA ALA A 202 -1.26 22.41 9.69
C ALA A 202 -1.04 22.52 11.21
N GLY A 203 -0.89 21.38 11.89
CA GLY A 203 -0.78 21.35 13.35
C GLY A 203 -0.50 19.96 13.92
N GLU A 204 -1.13 19.63 15.05
CA GLU A 204 -0.84 18.40 15.80
C GLU A 204 -1.30 17.13 15.08
N HIS A 205 -2.18 17.24 14.09
CA HIS A 205 -2.76 16.09 13.39
C HIS A 205 -1.95 15.62 12.17
N GLU A 206 -0.85 16.29 11.80
CA GLU A 206 -0.12 16.01 10.55
C GLU A 206 0.44 14.58 10.45
N LEU A 207 0.61 13.91 11.59
CA LEU A 207 1.08 12.52 11.68
C LEU A 207 -0.05 11.49 11.78
N LEU A 208 -1.30 11.92 11.97
CA LEU A 208 -2.45 11.02 11.97
C LEU A 208 -2.74 10.52 10.54
N PRO A 209 -3.27 9.31 10.37
CA PRO A 209 -3.74 8.82 9.08
C PRO A 209 -4.79 9.75 8.48
N ALA A 210 -4.68 10.10 7.20
CA ALA A 210 -5.67 10.90 6.50
C ALA A 210 -6.97 10.10 6.31
N ALA A 211 -8.02 10.50 7.01
CA ALA A 211 -9.35 9.88 6.98
C ALA A 211 -10.31 10.62 6.02
N CYS A 212 -11.53 10.09 5.86
CA CYS A 212 -12.59 10.67 5.04
C CYS A 212 -12.22 10.84 3.53
N VAL A 213 -11.23 10.11 3.03
CA VAL A 213 -10.72 10.24 1.65
C VAL A 213 -11.39 9.25 0.69
N SER A 214 -12.25 9.71 -0.22
CA SER A 214 -12.90 8.80 -1.19
C SER A 214 -11.90 7.97 -2.01
N TRP A 215 -12.32 6.82 -2.53
CA TRP A 215 -11.45 5.93 -3.32
C TRP A 215 -10.81 6.65 -4.52
N TYR A 216 -11.56 7.52 -5.22
CA TYR A 216 -11.06 8.27 -6.36
C TYR A 216 -9.97 9.27 -5.96
N VAL A 217 -10.14 9.92 -4.82
CA VAL A 217 -9.16 10.86 -4.27
C VAL A 217 -7.91 10.11 -3.77
N ALA A 218 -8.08 8.97 -3.10
CA ALA A 218 -6.98 8.12 -2.68
C ALA A 218 -6.17 7.59 -3.87
N PHE A 219 -6.83 7.14 -4.94
CA PHE A 219 -6.17 6.75 -6.18
C PHE A 219 -5.40 7.94 -6.77
N ALA A 220 -6.06 9.10 -6.87
CA ALA A 220 -5.46 10.30 -7.44
C ALA A 220 -4.21 10.74 -6.69
N PHE A 221 -4.24 10.73 -5.36
CA PHE A 221 -3.07 10.97 -4.55
C PHE A 221 -1.97 9.95 -4.83
N CYS A 222 -2.28 8.64 -4.82
CA CYS A 222 -1.25 7.62 -5.04
C CYS A 222 -0.57 7.79 -6.39
N ALA A 223 -1.34 8.09 -7.44
CA ALA A 223 -0.84 8.34 -8.78
C ALA A 223 0.04 9.62 -8.83
N TRP A 224 -0.42 10.72 -8.23
CA TRP A 224 0.34 11.97 -8.13
C TRP A 224 1.64 11.81 -7.33
N ASP A 225 1.63 11.00 -6.29
CA ASP A 225 2.77 10.72 -5.42
C ASP A 225 3.73 9.65 -6.02
N GLY A 226 3.56 9.27 -7.29
CA GLY A 226 4.44 8.35 -8.01
C GLY A 226 4.26 6.86 -7.67
N GLY A 227 3.09 6.47 -7.14
CA GLY A 227 2.75 5.08 -6.87
C GLY A 227 1.35 4.72 -7.36
N ARG A 228 0.72 3.76 -6.68
CA ARG A 228 -0.65 3.31 -6.96
C ARG A 228 -1.29 2.76 -5.68
N LEU A 229 -2.60 2.54 -5.72
CA LEU A 229 -3.25 1.73 -4.69
C LEU A 229 -2.81 0.25 -4.83
N PRO A 230 -2.61 -0.47 -3.71
CA PRO A 230 -2.43 -1.91 -3.74
C PRO A 230 -3.72 -2.59 -4.23
N THR A 231 -3.58 -3.70 -4.93
CA THR A 231 -4.72 -4.58 -5.23
C THR A 231 -5.21 -5.25 -3.95
N SER A 232 -6.43 -5.77 -3.96
CA SER A 232 -6.97 -6.56 -2.84
C SER A 232 -6.08 -7.78 -2.54
N ALA A 233 -5.50 -8.39 -3.59
CA ALA A 233 -4.59 -9.52 -3.47
C ALA A 233 -3.28 -9.13 -2.80
N GLU A 234 -2.63 -8.04 -3.22
CA GLU A 234 -1.40 -7.55 -2.60
C GLU A 234 -1.61 -7.17 -1.13
N ARG A 235 -2.72 -6.47 -0.84
CA ARG A 235 -3.09 -6.08 0.53
C ARG A 235 -3.26 -7.30 1.42
N ARG A 236 -4.06 -8.27 1.00
CA ARG A 236 -4.29 -9.51 1.77
C ARG A 236 -3.03 -10.36 1.89
N TYR A 237 -2.21 -10.44 0.84
CA TYR A 237 -0.94 -11.16 0.85
C TYR A 237 -0.01 -10.62 1.94
N ALA A 238 0.18 -9.30 1.98
CA ALA A 238 1.05 -8.70 2.98
C ALA A 238 0.46 -8.73 4.40
N ALA A 239 -0.86 -8.59 4.57
CA ALA A 239 -1.51 -8.77 5.87
C ALA A 239 -1.40 -10.22 6.40
N ALA A 240 -1.50 -11.22 5.52
CA ALA A 240 -1.40 -12.63 5.90
C ALA A 240 0.04 -13.12 6.12
N GLY A 241 1.06 -12.27 5.94
CA GLY A 241 2.46 -12.67 5.94
C GLY A 241 2.81 -13.60 4.76
N GLY A 242 2.08 -13.50 3.65
CA GLY A 242 2.22 -14.32 2.45
C GLY A 242 1.71 -15.75 2.66
N ASP A 243 2.62 -16.71 2.47
CA ASP A 243 2.36 -18.14 2.60
C ASP A 243 2.21 -18.63 4.05
N GLU A 244 2.53 -17.78 5.03
CA GLU A 244 2.35 -18.10 6.45
C GLU A 244 0.88 -18.13 6.89
N GLN A 245 -0.03 -17.50 6.15
CA GLN A 245 -1.47 -17.53 6.44
C GLN A 245 -1.80 -17.08 7.87
N ARG A 246 -1.14 -16.00 8.31
CA ARG A 246 -1.30 -15.43 9.65
C ARG A 246 -2.73 -14.97 9.90
N ALA A 247 -3.24 -15.24 11.11
CA ALA A 247 -4.56 -14.78 11.53
C ALA A 247 -4.61 -13.25 11.70
N TYR A 248 -3.54 -12.69 12.25
CA TYR A 248 -3.30 -11.25 12.37
C TYR A 248 -1.92 -10.89 11.79
N PRO A 249 -1.69 -9.66 11.31
CA PRO A 249 -0.41 -9.28 10.68
C PRO A 249 0.83 -9.62 11.53
N TRP A 250 0.77 -9.33 12.83
CA TRP A 250 1.83 -9.59 13.81
C TRP A 250 1.90 -11.03 14.32
N SER A 251 0.87 -11.84 14.09
CA SER A 251 0.83 -13.22 14.58
C SER A 251 1.79 -14.12 13.82
N SER A 252 2.09 -15.28 14.38
CA SER A 252 2.76 -16.36 13.67
C SER A 252 1.78 -17.52 13.45
N PRO A 253 2.06 -18.44 12.51
CA PRO A 253 1.21 -19.62 12.33
C PRO A 253 1.14 -20.49 13.59
N GLU A 254 2.18 -20.44 14.43
CA GLU A 254 2.32 -21.22 15.67
C GLU A 254 1.70 -20.50 16.88
N SER A 255 1.47 -19.20 16.78
CA SER A 255 0.88 -18.37 17.84
C SER A 255 0.07 -17.23 17.25
N ALA A 256 -1.24 -17.29 17.45
CA ALA A 256 -2.15 -16.18 17.21
C ALA A 256 -2.52 -15.58 18.57
N PRO A 257 -1.64 -14.79 19.21
CA PRO A 257 -2.05 -14.06 20.40
C PRO A 257 -3.29 -13.25 20.03
N GLU A 258 -4.29 -13.29 20.91
CA GLU A 258 -5.46 -12.42 20.76
C GLU A 258 -4.97 -10.96 20.64
N PRO A 259 -5.60 -10.15 19.77
CA PRO A 259 -5.28 -8.75 19.66
C PRO A 259 -5.46 -8.10 21.04
N ASP A 260 -4.42 -7.39 21.51
CA ASP A 260 -4.54 -6.41 22.59
C ASP A 260 -4.05 -5.05 22.08
N GLU A 261 -4.26 -4.00 22.87
CA GLU A 261 -3.90 -2.63 22.49
C GLU A 261 -2.40 -2.45 22.23
N SER A 262 -1.53 -3.37 22.65
CA SER A 262 -0.10 -3.31 22.36
C SER A 262 0.24 -3.68 20.91
N TYR A 263 -0.67 -4.37 20.21
CA TYR A 263 -0.49 -4.81 18.82
C TYR A 263 -1.21 -3.91 17.82
N ALA A 264 -2.34 -3.33 18.23
CA ALA A 264 -3.25 -2.64 17.33
C ALA A 264 -4.02 -1.54 18.06
N VAL A 265 -4.38 -0.49 17.35
CA VAL A 265 -5.37 0.49 17.79
C VAL A 265 -6.70 0.04 17.22
N TYR A 266 -7.63 -0.37 18.08
CA TYR A 266 -8.95 -0.85 17.70
C TYR A 266 -9.95 -0.56 18.81
N GLY A 267 -11.25 -0.62 18.48
CA GLY A 267 -12.32 -0.43 19.45
C GLY A 267 -12.25 0.90 20.21
N CYS A 268 -11.72 1.95 19.56
CA CYS A 268 -11.56 3.29 20.13
C CYS A 268 -10.82 3.27 21.48
N GLY A 269 -9.64 2.63 21.52
CA GLY A 269 -8.87 2.55 22.77
C GLY A 269 -9.51 1.69 23.87
N LEU A 270 -10.62 0.98 23.57
CA LEU A 270 -11.36 0.08 24.46
C LEU A 270 -11.91 0.73 25.73
N ASP A 271 -11.98 2.05 25.80
CA ASP A 271 -12.47 2.79 26.97
C ASP A 271 -14.00 3.05 26.93
N GLY A 272 -14.64 2.75 25.81
CA GLY A 272 -16.09 2.89 25.61
C GLY A 272 -16.52 4.25 25.04
N SER A 273 -15.58 5.15 24.78
CA SER A 273 -15.74 6.36 23.98
C SER A 273 -14.95 6.24 22.69
N CYS A 274 -15.31 7.03 21.68
CA CYS A 274 -14.47 7.24 20.51
C CYS A 274 -14.16 8.73 20.47
N GLU A 275 -12.89 9.08 20.59
CA GLU A 275 -12.42 10.47 20.52
C GLU A 275 -11.27 10.56 19.52
N ILE A 276 -10.97 11.78 19.07
CA ILE A 276 -9.83 12.01 18.18
C ILE A 276 -8.50 11.59 18.83
N ALA A 277 -8.42 11.61 20.16
CA ALA A 277 -7.27 11.14 20.93
C ALA A 277 -7.01 9.63 20.77
N ASP A 278 -8.01 8.85 20.36
CA ASP A 278 -7.85 7.40 20.10
C ASP A 278 -7.21 7.14 18.74
N LEU A 279 -7.26 8.10 17.81
CA LEU A 279 -6.49 8.02 16.58
C LEU A 279 -5.02 8.25 16.91
N GLN A 280 -4.19 7.30 16.50
CA GLN A 280 -2.76 7.35 16.75
C GLN A 280 -2.00 7.44 15.43
N PRO A 281 -0.81 8.06 15.42
CA PRO A 281 0.08 8.02 14.26
C PRO A 281 0.36 6.60 13.78
N GLY A 282 0.56 6.45 12.48
CA GLY A 282 0.97 5.18 11.88
C GLY A 282 2.24 4.66 12.55
N GLY A 283 2.22 3.39 12.97
CA GLY A 283 3.36 2.76 13.65
C GLY A 283 3.45 2.98 15.17
N SER A 284 2.43 3.55 15.80
CA SER A 284 2.33 3.71 17.25
C SER A 284 2.44 2.39 18.04
N ARG A 285 2.20 1.25 17.40
CA ARG A 285 2.31 -0.10 17.99
C ARG A 285 3.53 -0.90 17.52
N SER A 286 4.41 -0.28 16.73
CA SER A 286 5.65 -0.94 16.33
C SER A 286 6.61 -1.14 17.52
N PRO A 287 7.38 -2.23 17.55
CA PRO A 287 7.42 -3.29 16.53
C PRO A 287 6.38 -4.41 16.77
N ARG A 288 5.60 -4.36 17.85
CA ARG A 288 4.71 -5.46 18.24
C ARG A 288 3.62 -5.69 17.21
N GLY A 289 3.01 -4.61 16.69
CA GLY A 289 1.96 -4.66 15.68
C GLY A 289 2.44 -4.87 14.23
N ASP A 290 3.74 -5.00 14.00
CA ASP A 290 4.28 -5.04 12.64
C ASP A 290 4.04 -6.41 11.97
N GLY A 291 3.73 -6.39 10.67
CA GLY A 291 3.62 -7.59 9.85
C GLY A 291 4.97 -8.22 9.51
N ARG A 292 4.96 -9.35 8.79
CA ARG A 292 6.17 -10.12 8.40
C ARG A 292 7.27 -9.28 7.74
N TRP A 293 6.90 -8.28 6.93
CA TRP A 293 7.82 -7.42 6.19
C TRP A 293 7.81 -5.98 6.72
N ASP A 294 7.58 -5.84 8.03
CA ASP A 294 7.32 -4.59 8.75
C ASP A 294 6.24 -3.71 8.13
N THR A 295 5.36 -4.33 7.33
CA THR A 295 4.19 -3.69 6.74
C THR A 295 3.09 -3.62 7.77
N ARG A 296 2.40 -2.47 7.81
CA ARG A 296 1.26 -2.26 8.69
C ARG A 296 0.01 -2.27 7.82
N ILE A 297 -0.52 -3.46 7.61
CA ILE A 297 -1.74 -3.65 6.84
C ILE A 297 -2.78 -4.21 7.78
N TRP A 298 -3.79 -3.41 8.04
CA TRP A 298 -4.93 -3.82 8.82
C TRP A 298 -5.73 -4.86 8.05
N GLY A 299 -6.13 -5.92 8.75
CA GLY A 299 -7.21 -6.79 8.29
C GLY A 299 -8.50 -5.99 8.06
N GLU A 300 -9.51 -6.65 7.51
CA GLU A 300 -10.77 -6.07 6.99
C GLU A 300 -11.57 -5.19 7.98
N THR A 301 -11.13 -5.07 9.23
CA THR A 301 -11.77 -4.34 10.33
C THR A 301 -11.30 -2.91 10.57
N CYS A 302 -10.24 -2.42 9.88
CA CYS A 302 -10.12 -0.97 9.72
C CYS A 302 -11.18 -0.55 8.72
N GLY A 303 -12.38 -0.24 9.23
CA GLY A 303 -13.43 0.40 8.50
C GLY A 303 -12.86 1.62 7.79
N SER A 304 -12.65 1.48 6.49
CA SER A 304 -12.83 2.55 5.52
C SER A 304 -12.14 3.90 5.79
N GLY A 305 -11.06 3.96 6.58
CA GLY A 305 -10.32 5.18 6.89
C GLY A 305 -8.80 5.05 6.73
N CYS A 306 -8.28 3.81 6.65
CA CYS A 306 -6.84 3.54 6.50
C CYS A 306 -6.52 3.13 5.07
N TRP A 307 -5.65 3.88 4.39
CA TRP A 307 -5.18 3.59 3.04
C TRP A 307 -3.67 3.78 2.92
N ILE A 308 -3.07 2.94 2.09
CA ILE A 308 -1.62 2.80 1.98
C ILE A 308 -1.23 2.71 0.51
N ARG A 309 -0.14 3.35 0.12
CA ARG A 309 0.34 3.37 -1.27
C ARG A 309 1.26 2.19 -1.55
N SER A 310 1.15 1.60 -2.74
CA SER A 310 2.03 0.55 -3.26
C SER A 310 2.86 1.01 -4.48
N ARG A 311 4.00 0.35 -4.71
CA ARG A 311 4.90 0.53 -5.88
C ARG A 311 5.44 -0.84 -6.37
N ARG A 312 6.33 -0.87 -7.35
CA ARG A 312 6.91 -2.10 -7.96
C ARG A 312 8.27 -2.47 -7.33
N THR A 313 8.67 -3.74 -7.39
CA THR A 313 10.00 -4.24 -6.93
C THR A 313 10.62 -5.29 -7.87
N THR A 314 11.91 -5.58 -7.64
CA THR A 314 12.90 -6.05 -8.63
C THR A 314 13.30 -7.53 -8.66
N ARG A 315 12.71 -8.48 -7.92
CA ARG A 315 13.30 -9.84 -7.87
C ARG A 315 12.67 -10.85 -8.82
N SER A 316 13.23 -10.92 -10.03
CA SER A 316 13.25 -12.18 -10.80
C SER A 316 14.28 -13.13 -10.16
N ARG A 317 13.87 -13.92 -9.16
CA ARG A 317 14.73 -15.01 -8.70
C ARG A 317 14.70 -16.11 -9.76
N ALA A 318 15.74 -16.17 -10.60
CA ALA A 318 15.99 -17.36 -11.40
C ALA A 318 16.14 -18.55 -10.45
N MET A 319 15.18 -19.48 -10.49
CA MET A 319 15.31 -20.76 -9.81
C MET A 319 16.39 -21.56 -10.51
N THR A 320 17.63 -21.48 -10.03
CA THR A 320 18.65 -22.46 -10.39
C THR A 320 18.24 -23.78 -9.77
N ALA A 321 17.81 -24.73 -10.61
CA ALA A 321 17.53 -26.10 -10.21
C ALA A 321 18.75 -26.71 -9.50
N PRO A 322 18.58 -27.49 -8.41
CA PRO A 322 19.70 -28.16 -7.77
C PRO A 322 20.28 -29.20 -8.75
N SER A 323 21.54 -29.01 -9.12
CA SER A 323 22.33 -29.99 -9.86
C SER A 323 22.38 -31.30 -9.09
N SER A 324 21.93 -32.39 -9.71
CA SER A 324 22.01 -33.74 -9.15
C SER A 324 23.47 -34.12 -8.85
N PRO A 325 23.75 -34.85 -7.75
CA PRO A 325 25.11 -35.30 -7.43
C PRO A 325 25.57 -36.37 -8.43
N PRO A 326 26.88 -36.46 -8.73
CA PRO A 326 27.39 -37.41 -9.71
C PRO A 326 27.24 -38.85 -9.22
N THR A 327 26.65 -39.68 -10.08
CA THR A 327 26.58 -41.14 -9.95
C THR A 327 27.99 -41.71 -9.92
N ARG A 328 28.42 -42.21 -8.76
CA ARG A 328 29.66 -42.96 -8.63
C ARG A 328 29.44 -44.34 -9.24
N THR A 329 29.99 -44.55 -10.43
CA THR A 329 29.99 -45.86 -11.09
C THR A 329 31.34 -46.52 -10.82
N THR A 330 31.25 -47.68 -10.13
CA THR A 330 32.27 -48.73 -9.87
C THR A 330 33.58 -48.32 -9.23
#